data_AF-A0A920PU02-F1
#
_entry.id   AF-A0A920PU02-F1
#
_cell.length_a   1.000
_cell.length_b   1.000
_cell.length_c   1.000
_cell.angle_alpha   90.00
_cell.angle_beta   90.00
_cell.angle_gamma   90.00
#
_symmetry.space_group_name_H-M   'P 1'
#
loop_
_entity.id
_entity.type
_entity.pdbx_description
1 polymer ?
#
loop_
_entity_poly.entity_id
_entity_poly.type
_entity_poly.pdbx_seq_one_letter_code
_entity_poly.pdbx_strand_id
1 'polypeptide(L)'
;MIRALESFPVLGVTTNIPFLIKALRHTDFMSGDYDTRFIDKYPDLTTPGADLFQSVASEIAESFWQANGNTTMRQVSDAPRDNQSPWHGLPKSVFP
;
A
#
# COMPACT_ATOMS: atom_id res chain seq x y z
N MET A 1 14.76 7.43 -14.88
CA MET A 1 13.65 6.48 -15.12
C MET A 1 13.20 5.80 -13.84
N ILE A 2 14.08 5.07 -13.11
CA ILE A 2 13.72 4.33 -11.87
C ILE A 2 12.95 5.20 -10.86
N ARG A 3 13.46 6.41 -10.54
CA ARG A 3 12.79 7.34 -9.61
C ARG A 3 11.35 7.66 -10.00
N ALA A 4 11.05 7.78 -11.29
CA ALA A 4 9.70 8.08 -11.76
C ALA A 4 8.74 6.91 -11.51
N LEU A 5 9.22 5.67 -11.69
CA LEU A 5 8.47 4.45 -11.40
C LEU A 5 8.23 4.28 -9.88
N GLU A 6 9.22 4.61 -9.05
CA GLU A 6 9.11 4.55 -7.59
C GLU A 6 8.17 5.63 -7.03
N SER A 7 8.08 6.79 -7.69
CA SER A 7 7.26 7.91 -7.22
C SER A 7 5.82 7.90 -7.75
N PHE A 8 5.44 6.97 -8.62
CA PHE A 8 4.13 6.97 -9.28
C PHE A 8 3.20 5.91 -8.68
N PRO A 9 2.43 6.25 -7.63
CA PRO A 9 1.50 5.30 -7.01
C PRO A 9 0.32 5.03 -7.95
N VAL A 10 0.08 3.75 -8.25
CA VAL A 10 -1.12 3.28 -8.96
C VAL A 10 -1.87 2.36 -8.01
N LEU A 11 -3.12 2.70 -7.72
CA LEU A 11 -3.97 1.98 -6.76
C LEU A 11 -5.14 1.32 -7.50
N GLY A 12 -5.62 0.20 -6.98
CA GLY A 12 -6.81 -0.50 -7.50
C GLY A 12 -6.59 -1.37 -8.74
N VAL A 13 -5.41 -1.33 -9.35
CA VAL A 13 -5.02 -2.19 -10.48
C VAL A 13 -3.61 -2.71 -10.32
N THR A 14 -3.35 -3.91 -10.82
CA THR A 14 -2.00 -4.49 -10.88
C THR A 14 -1.19 -3.84 -12.00
N THR A 15 0.08 -3.53 -11.74
CA THR A 15 0.99 -2.93 -12.72
C THR A 15 2.27 -3.74 -12.87
N ASN A 16 2.97 -3.57 -14.00
CA ASN A 16 4.28 -4.17 -14.23
C ASN A 16 5.44 -3.36 -13.63
N ILE A 17 5.17 -2.33 -12.83
CA ILE A 17 6.17 -1.44 -12.22
C ILE A 17 7.26 -2.24 -11.47
N PRO A 18 6.94 -3.26 -10.64
CA PRO A 18 7.97 -4.03 -9.93
C PRO A 18 8.95 -4.74 -10.87
N PHE A 19 8.45 -5.31 -11.97
CA PHE A 19 9.27 -5.93 -13.01
C PHE A 19 10.19 -4.91 -13.69
N LEU A 20 9.64 -3.75 -14.08
CA LEU A 20 10.42 -2.70 -14.74
C LEU A 20 11.54 -2.18 -13.84
N ILE A 21 11.28 -2.01 -12.53
CA ILE A 21 12.32 -1.60 -11.56
C ILE A 21 13.42 -2.67 -11.47
N LYS A 22 13.06 -3.95 -11.40
CA LYS A 22 14.04 -5.06 -11.37
C LYS A 22 14.89 -5.09 -12.63
N ALA A 23 14.26 -4.99 -13.81
CA ALA A 23 14.96 -4.99 -15.09
C ALA A 23 15.92 -3.80 -15.21
N LEU A 24 15.47 -2.58 -14.88
CA LEU A 24 16.29 -1.37 -14.94
C LEU A 24 17.47 -1.36 -13.95
N ARG A 25 17.41 -2.17 -12.89
CA ARG A 25 18.48 -2.35 -11.90
C ARG A 25 19.41 -3.52 -12.23
N HIS A 26 19.07 -4.35 -13.22
CA HIS A 26 19.88 -5.50 -13.60
C HIS A 26 21.18 -5.06 -14.28
N THR A 27 22.31 -5.66 -13.93
CA THR A 27 23.65 -5.27 -14.42
C THR A 27 23.73 -5.31 -15.94
N ASP A 28 23.23 -6.39 -16.55
CA ASP A 28 23.28 -6.58 -18.00
C ASP A 28 22.39 -5.59 -18.75
N PHE A 29 21.26 -5.23 -18.15
CA PHE A 29 20.39 -4.19 -18.70
C PHE A 29 21.09 -2.82 -18.64
N MET A 30 21.77 -2.53 -17.53
CA MET A 30 22.52 -1.28 -17.35
C MET A 30 23.77 -1.19 -18.23
N SER A 31 24.46 -2.30 -18.49
CA SER A 31 25.64 -2.35 -19.36
C SER A 31 25.27 -2.29 -20.85
N GLY A 32 24.01 -2.60 -21.19
CA GLY A 32 23.58 -2.75 -22.57
C GLY A 32 23.86 -4.14 -23.16
N ASP A 33 24.40 -5.07 -22.37
CA ASP A 33 24.72 -6.43 -22.78
C ASP A 33 23.50 -7.35 -22.65
N TYR A 34 22.49 -7.10 -23.46
CA TYR A 34 21.26 -7.89 -23.46
C TYR A 34 20.71 -8.08 -24.87
N ASP A 35 19.89 -9.12 -25.04
CA ASP A 35 19.24 -9.45 -26.31
C ASP A 35 17.73 -9.64 -26.13
N THR A 36 17.05 -10.07 -27.19
CA THR A 36 15.61 -10.34 -27.17
C THR A 36 15.22 -11.49 -26.24
N ARG A 37 16.18 -12.24 -25.71
CA ARG A 37 15.97 -13.34 -24.76
C ARG A 37 16.34 -12.97 -23.33
N PHE A 38 16.60 -11.70 -23.05
CA PHE A 38 16.97 -11.21 -21.72
C PHE A 38 16.02 -11.69 -20.61
N ILE A 39 14.71 -11.59 -20.84
CA ILE A 39 13.70 -12.01 -19.85
C ILE A 39 13.74 -13.53 -19.63
N ASP A 40 13.96 -14.32 -20.69
CA ASP A 40 14.05 -15.79 -20.59
C ASP A 40 15.29 -16.24 -19.80
N LYS A 41 16.39 -15.47 -19.88
CA LYS A 41 17.65 -15.75 -19.17
C LYS A 41 17.55 -15.48 -17.67
N TYR A 42 16.68 -14.54 -17.27
CA TYR A 42 16.57 -14.05 -15.90
C TYR A 42 15.14 -14.21 -15.36
N PRO A 43 14.70 -15.44 -15.01
CA PRO A 43 13.34 -15.70 -14.52
C PRO A 43 13.01 -14.90 -13.25
N ASP A 44 14.02 -14.59 -12.44
CA ASP A 44 13.90 -13.82 -11.19
C ASP A 44 13.31 -12.41 -11.40
N LEU A 45 13.42 -11.85 -12.60
CA LEU A 45 12.83 -10.55 -12.95
C LEU A 45 11.31 -10.56 -12.83
N THR A 46 10.67 -11.70 -13.09
CA THR A 46 9.20 -11.85 -13.10
C THR A 46 8.63 -12.32 -11.78
N THR A 47 9.48 -12.73 -10.83
CA THR A 47 9.02 -13.17 -9.51
C THR A 47 8.29 -12.02 -8.78
N PRO A 48 7.12 -12.26 -8.18
CA PRO A 48 6.46 -11.26 -7.34
C PRO A 48 7.36 -10.89 -6.16
N GLY A 49 7.50 -9.59 -5.89
CA GLY A 49 8.14 -9.13 -4.66
C GLY A 49 7.23 -9.38 -3.46
N ALA A 50 7.81 -9.62 -2.28
CA ALA A 50 7.04 -9.72 -1.05
C ALA A 50 6.41 -8.37 -0.70
N ASP A 51 5.09 -8.32 -0.58
CA ASP A 51 4.36 -7.09 -0.29
C ASP A 51 4.25 -6.87 1.24
N LEU A 52 5.40 -6.57 1.84
CA LEU A 52 5.54 -6.35 3.29
C LEU A 52 4.60 -5.26 3.81
N PHE A 53 4.36 -4.22 3.00
CA PHE A 53 3.51 -3.11 3.39
C PHE A 53 2.05 -3.51 3.56
N GLN A 54 1.53 -4.39 2.70
CA GLN A 54 0.15 -4.88 2.82
C GLN A 54 -0.04 -5.70 4.09
N SER A 55 0.91 -6.60 4.40
CA SER A 55 0.84 -7.43 5.61
C SER A 55 0.88 -6.60 6.89
N VAL A 56 1.77 -5.61 6.95
CA VAL A 56 1.86 -4.71 8.12
C VAL A 56 0.61 -3.83 8.21
N ALA A 57 0.10 -3.33 7.08
CA ALA A 57 -1.12 -2.53 7.07
C ALA A 57 -2.34 -3.32 7.56
N SER A 58 -2.49 -4.59 7.18
CA SER A 58 -3.59 -5.43 7.67
C SER A 58 -3.47 -5.70 9.17
N GLU A 59 -2.27 -6.00 9.67
CA GLU A 59 -2.03 -6.22 11.11
C GLU A 59 -2.37 -4.98 11.93
N ILE A 60 -1.91 -3.80 11.48
CA ILE A 60 -2.22 -2.53 12.13
C ILE A 60 -3.73 -2.26 12.07
N ALA A 61 -4.38 -2.44 10.92
CA ALA A 61 -5.82 -2.22 10.77
C ALA A 61 -6.65 -3.11 11.69
N GLU A 62 -6.28 -4.38 11.85
CA GLU A 62 -6.92 -5.30 12.79
C GLU A 62 -6.77 -4.83 14.25
N SER A 63 -5.57 -4.39 14.63
CA SER A 63 -5.31 -3.88 15.99
C SER A 63 -6.20 -2.67 16.32
N PHE A 64 -6.36 -1.74 15.38
CA PHE A 64 -7.24 -0.58 15.53
C PHE A 64 -8.70 -1.01 15.62
N TRP A 65 -9.12 -2.02 14.83
CA TRP A 65 -10.50 -2.46 14.86
C TRP A 65 -10.89 -3.09 16.20
N GLN A 66 -10.01 -3.93 16.75
CA GLN A 66 -10.22 -4.60 18.03
C GLN A 66 -10.23 -3.59 19.20
N ALA A 67 -9.32 -2.62 19.18
CA ALA A 67 -9.24 -1.57 20.22
C ALA A 67 -10.51 -0.71 20.27
N ASN A 68 -11.07 -0.36 19.11
CA ASN A 68 -12.27 0.47 19.04
C ASN A 68 -13.55 -0.33 19.39
N GLY A 69 -13.62 -1.62 19.04
CA GLY A 69 -14.74 -2.50 19.37
C GLY A 69 -14.98 -2.71 20.87
N ASN A 70 -13.92 -2.75 21.69
CA ASN A 70 -14.03 -2.91 23.15
C ASN A 70 -14.50 -1.65 23.88
N THR A 71 -14.39 -0.47 23.27
CA THR A 71 -14.89 0.79 23.84
C THR A 71 -16.41 0.89 23.74
N THR A 72 -17.00 0.34 22.68
CA THR A 72 -18.45 0.39 22.40
C THR A 72 -19.28 -0.38 23.44
N MET A 73 -18.76 -1.49 23.99
CA MET A 73 -19.48 -2.31 24.97
C MET A 73 -19.41 -1.76 26.40
N ARG A 74 -18.35 -1.01 26.74
CA ARG A 74 -18.17 -0.41 28.09
C ARG A 74 -19.02 0.83 28.32
N GLN A 75 -19.66 1.33 27.28
CA GLN A 75 -20.40 2.58 27.33
C GLN A 75 -21.93 2.37 27.48
N VAL A 76 -22.48 1.15 27.39
CA VAL A 76 -23.95 0.91 27.42
C VAL A 76 -24.62 1.23 28.78
N SER A 77 -23.86 1.66 29.81
CA SER A 77 -24.41 1.97 31.13
C SER A 77 -24.67 3.45 31.45
N ASP A 78 -24.56 4.40 30.52
CA ASP A 78 -25.07 5.76 30.81
C ASP A 78 -25.43 6.62 29.57
N ALA A 79 -26.67 7.13 29.58
CA ALA A 79 -27.26 8.25 28.82
C ALA A 79 -27.46 8.20 27.27
N PRO A 80 -28.46 8.93 26.71
CA PRO A 80 -28.88 8.88 25.31
C PRO A 80 -27.88 9.58 24.37
N ARG A 81 -27.56 8.95 23.24
CA ARG A 81 -26.44 9.32 22.39
C ARG A 81 -26.87 9.87 21.03
N ASP A 82 -26.71 11.18 20.87
CA ASP A 82 -26.73 11.89 19.59
C ASP A 82 -25.31 12.09 19.00
N ASN A 83 -24.29 11.44 19.60
CA ASN A 83 -22.87 11.76 19.36
C ASN A 83 -22.01 10.54 18.99
N GLN A 84 -22.53 9.60 18.21
CA GLN A 84 -21.74 8.46 17.71
C GLN A 84 -21.67 8.44 16.18
N SER A 85 -21.28 9.56 15.59
CA SER A 85 -20.88 9.62 14.19
C SER A 85 -19.37 9.89 14.11
N PRO A 86 -18.59 9.07 13.39
CA PRO A 86 -17.12 9.18 13.31
C PRO A 86 -16.63 10.45 12.60
N TRP A 87 -17.55 11.27 12.09
CA TRP A 87 -17.29 12.53 11.39
C TRP A 87 -17.79 13.77 12.14
N HIS A 88 -18.28 13.64 13.38
CA HIS A 88 -18.67 14.80 14.18
C HIS A 88 -17.44 15.42 14.85
N GLY A 89 -17.11 16.66 14.46
CA GLY A 89 -16.00 17.43 15.03
C GLY A 89 -15.10 18.13 14.01
N LEU A 90 -15.29 17.89 12.70
CA LEU A 90 -14.56 18.66 11.68
C LEU A 90 -15.24 20.03 11.50
N PRO A 91 -14.57 21.16 11.78
CA PRO A 91 -15.13 22.48 11.53
C PRO A 91 -15.37 22.63 10.02
N LYS A 92 -16.60 22.98 9.63
CA LYS A 92 -17.01 23.18 8.21
C LYS A 92 -16.36 24.39 7.52
N SER A 93 -15.31 24.99 8.08
CA SER A 93 -14.83 26.33 7.65
C SER A 93 -13.35 26.44 7.32
N VAL A 94 -12.63 25.34 7.08
CA VAL A 94 -11.25 25.45 6.54
C VAL A 94 -11.02 24.36 5.49
N PHE A 95 -11.66 24.51 4.35
CA PHE A 95 -11.16 23.98 3.08
C PHE A 95 -11.00 25.19 2.13
N PRO A 96 -9.78 25.55 1.71
CA PRO A 96 -9.59 26.43 0.56
C PRO A 96 -9.99 25.73 -0.75
#